data_AF-A0A0T1Q8N2-F1
#
_entry.id   AF-A0A0T1Q8N2-F1
#
_cell.length_a   1.000
_cell.length_b   1.000
_cell.length_c   1.000
_cell.angle_alpha   90.00
_cell.angle_beta   90.00
_cell.angle_gamma   90.00
#
_symmetry.space_group_name_H-M   'P 1'
#
loop_
_entity.id
_entity.type
_entity.pdbx_description
1 polymer ?
#
loop_
_entity_poly.entity_id
_entity_poly.type
_entity_poly.pdbx_seq_one_letter_code
_entity_poly.pdbx_strand_id
1 'polypeptide(L)'
;MFALLADPTRLHLLWLLTRGEADVSALTEACGAARPAVSQHLAKLRLGGLVRSRKDGRRVVYAMPDGHLKRLVVEAISRADHVVSGEPWHD
;
A
#
# COMPACT_ATOMS: atom_id res chain seq x y z
N MET A 1 11.03 -1.58 9.25
CA MET A 1 10.31 -2.12 8.08
C MET A 1 9.01 -2.81 8.50
N PHE A 2 9.06 -3.87 9.33
CA PHE A 2 7.85 -4.60 9.75
C PHE A 2 6.80 -3.78 10.52
N ALA A 3 7.19 -2.81 11.35
CA ALA A 3 6.23 -1.91 12.03
C ALA A 3 5.42 -1.02 11.06
N LEU A 4 5.93 -0.76 9.84
CA LEU A 4 5.19 -0.02 8.82
C LEU A 4 4.10 -0.89 8.17
N LEU A 5 4.22 -2.21 8.23
CA LEU A 5 3.22 -3.16 7.73
C LEU A 5 2.16 -3.51 8.79
N ALA A 6 2.34 -3.11 10.05
CA ALA A 6 1.41 -3.44 11.15
C ALA A 6 0.15 -2.56 11.21
N ASP A 7 -0.07 -1.68 10.24
CA ASP A 7 -1.20 -0.76 10.19
C ASP A 7 -2.09 -1.08 8.98
N PRO A 8 -3.39 -1.34 9.20
CA PRO A 8 -4.30 -1.76 8.15
C PRO A 8 -4.37 -0.77 6.98
N THR A 9 -4.36 0.54 7.27
CA THR A 9 -4.43 1.58 6.24
C THR A 9 -3.16 1.59 5.38
N ARG A 10 -1.98 1.45 5.99
CA ARG A 10 -0.71 1.34 5.25
C ARG A 10 -0.64 0.08 4.39
N LEU A 11 -1.10 -1.06 4.89
CA LEU A 11 -1.20 -2.29 4.10
C LEU A 11 -2.15 -2.12 2.92
N HIS A 12 -3.32 -1.52 3.15
CA HIS A 12 -4.29 -1.27 2.09
C HIS A 12 -3.73 -0.32 1.02
N LEU A 13 -3.05 0.76 1.41
CA LEU A 13 -2.35 1.66 0.48
C LEU A 13 -1.29 0.92 -0.36
N LEU A 14 -0.47 0.07 0.28
CA LEU A 14 0.51 -0.73 -0.44
C LEU A 14 -0.18 -1.71 -1.41
N TRP A 15 -1.23 -2.39 -0.98
CA TRP A 15 -2.03 -3.27 -1.82
C TRP A 15 -2.58 -2.56 -3.06
N LEU A 16 -3.20 -1.38 -2.90
CA LEU A 16 -3.66 -0.56 -4.02
C LEU A 16 -2.51 -0.25 -4.99
N LEU A 17 -1.35 0.11 -4.46
CA LEU A 17 -0.15 0.42 -5.26
C LEU A 17 0.50 -0.80 -5.92
N THR A 18 0.13 -2.03 -5.54
CA THR A 18 0.53 -3.23 -6.30
C THR A 18 -0.20 -3.32 -7.64
N ARG A 19 -1.40 -2.74 -7.74
CA ARG A 19 -2.28 -2.80 -8.93
C ARG A 19 -1.96 -1.72 -9.94
N GLY A 20 -1.25 -0.67 -9.53
CA GLY A 20 -0.88 0.45 -10.37
C GLY A 20 -0.47 1.65 -9.53
N GLU A 21 0.11 2.64 -10.18
CA GLU A 21 0.40 3.93 -9.56
C GLU A 21 -0.88 4.77 -9.38
N ALA A 22 -0.92 5.58 -8.33
CA ALA A 22 -2.10 6.36 -8.00
C ALA A 22 -1.73 7.68 -7.31
N ASP A 23 -2.56 8.71 -7.51
CA ASP A 23 -2.42 9.97 -6.77
C ASP A 23 -3.10 9.91 -5.40
N VAL A 24 -2.81 10.90 -4.56
CA VAL A 24 -3.35 10.96 -3.19
C VAL A 24 -4.87 11.00 -3.18
N SER A 25 -5.52 11.63 -4.16
CA SER A 25 -6.98 11.71 -4.21
C SER A 25 -7.59 10.33 -4.46
N ALA A 26 -7.09 9.61 -5.47
CA ALA A 26 -7.54 8.25 -5.78
C ALA A 26 -7.32 7.29 -4.59
N LEU A 27 -6.18 7.40 -3.91
CA LEU A 27 -5.89 6.60 -2.71
C LEU A 27 -6.79 6.98 -1.53
N THR A 28 -7.16 8.25 -1.40
CA THR A 28 -8.07 8.72 -0.35
C THR A 28 -9.47 8.16 -0.54
N GLU A 29 -9.97 8.20 -1.78
CA GLU A 29 -11.27 7.64 -2.16
C GLU A 29 -11.31 6.13 -1.93
N ALA A 30 -10.28 5.41 -2.40
CA ALA A 30 -10.19 3.96 -2.23
C ALA A 30 -10.09 3.51 -0.75
N CYS A 31 -9.37 4.27 0.08
CA CYS A 31 -9.25 3.98 1.51
C CYS A 31 -10.47 4.38 2.35
N GLY A 32 -11.40 5.20 1.82
CA GLY A 32 -12.48 5.79 2.62
C GLY A 32 -11.99 6.64 3.81
N ALA A 33 -10.76 7.15 3.73
CA ALA A 33 -10.07 7.83 4.84
C ALA A 33 -9.87 9.32 4.54
N ALA A 34 -9.64 10.13 5.56
CA ALA A 34 -9.38 11.56 5.36
C ALA A 34 -8.03 11.79 4.64
N ARG A 35 -8.01 12.73 3.68
CA ARG A 35 -6.82 13.05 2.88
C ARG A 35 -5.56 13.37 3.71
N PRO A 36 -5.61 14.11 4.85
CA PRO A 36 -4.43 14.33 5.68
C PRO A 36 -3.87 13.03 6.28
N ALA A 37 -4.74 12.10 6.68
CA ALA A 37 -4.32 10.80 7.22
C ALA A 37 -3.60 9.97 6.15
N VAL A 38 -4.20 9.85 4.97
CA VAL A 38 -3.60 9.14 3.81
C VAL A 38 -2.25 9.75 3.44
N SER A 39 -2.16 11.08 3.42
CA SER A 39 -0.91 11.79 3.12
C SER A 39 0.18 11.50 4.18
N GLN A 40 -0.19 11.45 5.46
CA GLN A 40 0.73 11.09 6.54
C GLN A 40 1.23 9.64 6.42
N HIS A 41 0.34 8.70 6.09
CA HIS A 41 0.72 7.31 5.85
C HIS A 41 1.66 7.18 4.65
N LEU A 42 1.36 7.84 3.54
CA LEU A 42 2.22 7.88 2.35
C LEU A 42 3.58 8.51 2.64
N ALA A 43 3.63 9.56 3.46
CA ALA A 43 4.90 10.15 3.90
C ALA A 43 5.74 9.14 4.70
N LYS A 44 5.14 8.41 5.66
CA LYS A 44 5.82 7.36 6.44
C LYS A 44 6.31 6.21 5.55
N LEU A 45 5.46 5.75 4.62
CA LEU A 45 5.83 4.70 3.66
C LEU A 45 6.99 5.15 2.76
N ARG A 46 6.97 6.40 2.29
CA ARG A 46 8.03 6.98 1.46
C ARG A 46 9.35 7.08 2.23
N LEU A 47 9.31 7.56 3.47
CA LEU A 47 10.48 7.62 4.35
C LEU A 47 11.06 6.21 4.61
N GLY A 48 10.20 5.19 4.71
CA GLY A 48 10.61 3.80 4.83
C GLY A 48 11.06 3.12 3.52
N GLY A 49 11.07 3.84 2.40
CA GLY A 49 11.45 3.30 1.09
C GLY A 49 10.42 2.32 0.48
N LEU A 50 9.20 2.24 1.04
CA LEU A 50 8.17 1.29 0.60
C LEU A 50 7.35 1.81 -0.60
N VAL A 51 7.39 3.12 -0.84
CA VAL A 51 6.77 3.77 -2.00
C VAL A 51 7.72 4.83 -2.55
N ARG A 52 7.66 5.05 -3.86
CA ARG A 52 8.25 6.20 -4.54
C ARG A 52 7.15 7.19 -4.88
N SER A 53 7.52 8.46 -5.03
CA SER A 53 6.60 9.53 -5.44
C SER A 53 7.22 10.32 -6.58
N ARG A 54 6.41 10.70 -7.58
CA ARG A 54 6.81 11.67 -8.60
C ARG A 54 5.75 12.75 -8.74
N LYS A 55 6.15 13.93 -9.23
CA LYS A 55 5.20 14.97 -9.64
C LYS A 55 4.70 14.67 -11.05
N ASP A 56 3.40 14.75 -11.24
CA ASP A 56 2.71 14.69 -12.53
C ASP A 56 1.78 15.90 -12.65
N GLY A 57 2.28 16.95 -13.32
CA GLY A 57 1.66 18.27 -13.33
C GLY A 57 1.49 18.84 -11.92
N ARG A 58 0.23 19.02 -11.50
CA ARG A 58 -0.13 19.51 -10.16
C ARG A 58 -0.31 18.40 -9.13
N ARG A 59 -0.23 17.14 -9.54
CA ARG A 59 -0.49 15.97 -8.70
C ARG A 59 0.81 15.31 -8.27
N VAL A 60 0.75 14.59 -7.15
CA VAL A 60 1.81 13.69 -6.72
C VAL A 60 1.29 12.27 -6.87
N VAL A 61 1.99 11.50 -7.70
CA VAL A 61 1.66 10.11 -8.01
C VAL A 61 2.62 9.21 -7.23
N TYR A 62 2.06 8.20 -6.57
CA TYR A 62 2.79 7.21 -5.79
C TYR A 62 2.84 5.88 -6.55
N ALA A 63 3.96 5.17 -6.40
CA ALA A 63 4.17 3.86 -6.99
C ALA A 63 5.01 2.98 -6.07
N MET A 64 4.85 1.67 -6.19
CA MET A 64 5.69 0.72 -5.46
C MET A 64 7.10 0.64 -6.11
N PRO A 65 8.18 0.49 -5.31
CA PRO A 65 9.48 0.07 -5.79
C PRO A 65 9.44 -1.34 -6.40
N ASP A 66 10.39 -1.62 -7.28
CA ASP A 66 10.34 -2.76 -8.18
C ASP A 66 10.44 -4.13 -7.46
N GLY A 67 9.81 -5.15 -8.05
CA GLY A 67 10.13 -6.59 -7.95
C GLY A 67 9.90 -7.31 -6.63
N HIS A 68 10.67 -7.02 -5.59
CA HIS A 68 10.70 -7.83 -4.37
C HIS A 68 9.62 -7.40 -3.37
N LEU A 69 9.45 -6.09 -3.18
CA LEU A 69 8.49 -5.57 -2.21
C LEU A 69 7.04 -5.86 -2.62
N LYS A 70 6.73 -5.75 -3.92
CA LYS A 70 5.40 -6.08 -4.46
C LYS A 70 5.01 -7.53 -4.15
N ARG A 71 5.93 -8.47 -4.36
CA ARG A 71 5.70 -9.89 -4.02
C ARG A 71 5.47 -10.07 -2.53
N LEU A 72 6.29 -9.45 -1.69
CA LEU A 72 6.14 -9.55 -0.23
C LEU A 72 4.79 -9.03 0.27
N VAL A 73 4.31 -7.90 -0.27
CA VAL A 73 3.00 -7.34 0.11
C VAL A 73 1.84 -8.25 -0.32
N VAL A 74 1.89 -8.80 -1.53
CA VAL A 74 0.86 -9.74 -2.02
C VAL A 74 0.81 -10.99 -1.15
N GLU A 75 1.96 -11.62 -0.92
CA GLU A 75 2.08 -12.82 -0.06
C GLU A 75 1.59 -12.57 1.37
N ALA A 76 1.95 -11.42 1.96
CA ALA A 76 1.54 -11.06 3.31
C ALA A 76 0.01 -10.92 3.43
N ILE A 77 -0.64 -10.38 2.39
CA ILE A 77 -2.10 -10.20 2.36
C ILE A 77 -2.78 -11.54 2.11
N SER A 78 -2.32 -12.33 1.14
CA SER A 78 -2.86 -13.68 0.87
C SER A 78 -2.80 -14.57 2.11
N ARG A 79 -1.69 -14.52 2.86
CA ARG A 79 -1.57 -15.28 4.11
C ARG A 79 -2.48 -14.75 5.22
N ALA A 80 -2.67 -13.44 5.32
CA ALA A 80 -3.61 -12.86 6.28
C ALA A 80 -5.06 -13.25 5.94
N ASP A 81 -5.42 -13.26 4.66
CA ASP A 81 -6.73 -13.69 4.18
C ASP A 81 -6.97 -15.17 4.48
N HIS A 82 -5.98 -16.04 4.27
CA HIS A 82 -6.09 -17.46 4.64
C HIS A 82 -6.25 -17.67 6.15
N VAL A 83 -5.57 -16.87 6.98
CA VAL A 83 -5.66 -16.95 8.44
C VAL A 83 -7.01 -16.45 8.96
N VAL A 84 -7.64 -15.48 8.27
CA VAL A 84 -8.92 -14.89 8.66
C VAL A 84 -10.11 -15.68 8.08
N SER A 85 -10.00 -16.21 6.87
CA SER A 85 -11.05 -16.95 6.16
C SER A 85 -11.10 -18.44 6.53
N GLY A 86 -10.01 -19.02 7.05
CA GLY A 86 -9.95 -20.43 7.46
C GLY A 86 -9.95 -21.43 6.29
N GLU A 87 -9.81 -20.97 5.05
CA GLU A 87 -9.76 -21.83 3.87
C GLU A 87 -8.34 -22.39 3.67
N PRO A 88 -8.20 -23.70 3.40
CA PRO A 88 -6.91 -24.34 3.23
C PRO A 88 -6.24 -23.92 1.91
N TRP A 89 -4.91 -23.98 1.91
CA TRP A 89 -4.05 -23.71 0.77
C TRP A 89 -4.47 -24.54 -0.45
N HIS A 90 -4.74 -23.87 -1.58
CA HIS A 90 -4.78 -24.53 -2.88
C HIS A 90 -3.44 -24.28 -3.59
N ASP A 91 -2.78 -25.40 -3.92
CA ASP A 91 -1.40 -25.57 -4.42
C ASP A 91 -0.93 -24.61 -5.52
#